data_AF-A0A7X9EA56-F1
#
_entry.id   AF-A0A7X9EA56-F1
#
_cell.length_a   1.000
_cell.length_b   1.000
_cell.length_c   1.000
_cell.angle_alpha   90.00
_cell.angle_beta   90.00
_cell.angle_gamma   90.00
#
_symmetry.space_group_name_H-M   'P 1'
#
loop_
_entity.id
_entity.type
_entity.pdbx_description
1 polymer ?
#
loop_
_entity_poly.entity_id
_entity_poly.type
_entity_poly.pdbx_seq_one_letter_code
_entity_poly.pdbx_strand_id
1 'polypeptide(L)' 'MLNIKKYWEDLNILHVNREKARAYYIPYSDASAASGNKRSKSPFYQTLNGSWKFKYYESVKYVDDDFE' A
#
# COMPACT_ATOMS: atom_id res chain seq x y z
N MET A 1 5.88 -21.83 -13.41
CA MET A 1 6.71 -20.96 -12.55
C MET A 1 6.46 -19.54 -12.98
N LEU A 2 6.11 -18.66 -12.04
CA LEU A 2 5.87 -17.26 -12.30
C LEU A 2 7.13 -16.58 -12.84
N ASN A 3 6.97 -15.80 -13.92
CA ASN A 3 8.05 -14.97 -14.44
C ASN A 3 8.11 -13.65 -13.67
N ILE A 4 8.77 -13.66 -12.51
CA ILE A 4 8.85 -12.50 -11.61
C ILE A 4 10.02 -11.61 -12.05
N LYS A 5 9.70 -10.39 -12.50
CA LYS A 5 10.72 -9.38 -12.76
C LYS A 5 11.37 -8.93 -11.46
N LYS A 6 12.69 -9.07 -11.37
CA LYS A 6 13.47 -8.87 -10.15
C LYS A 6 13.85 -7.42 -9.88
N TYR A 7 12.86 -6.55 -9.69
CA TYR A 7 13.10 -5.13 -9.41
C TYR A 7 13.99 -4.90 -8.18
N TRP A 8 13.95 -5.79 -7.18
CA TRP A 8 14.74 -5.68 -5.95
C TRP A 8 16.24 -5.95 -6.13
N GLU A 9 16.69 -6.45 -7.29
CA GLU A 9 18.12 -6.66 -7.60
C GLU A 9 18.76 -5.48 -8.37
N ASP A 10 17.97 -4.48 -8.81
CA ASP A 10 18.46 -3.32 -9.55
C ASP A 10 18.46 -2.05 -8.69
N LEU A 11 19.65 -1.55 -8.34
CA LEU A 11 19.83 -0.38 -7.48
C LEU A 11 19.33 0.93 -8.11
N ASN A 12 19.09 0.97 -9.41
CA ASN A 12 18.54 2.15 -10.08
C ASN A 12 17.00 2.20 -10.00
N ILE A 13 16.36 1.11 -9.58
CA ILE A 13 14.89 1.01 -9.51
C ILE A 13 14.46 1.02 -8.04
N LEU A 14 14.16 2.21 -7.53
CA LEU A 14 13.66 2.38 -6.15
C LEU A 14 12.13 2.29 -6.06
N HIS A 15 11.42 2.44 -7.17
CA HIS A 15 9.96 2.37 -7.23
C HIS A 15 9.47 2.20 -8.68
N VAL A 16 8.30 1.58 -8.83
CA VAL A 16 7.56 1.48 -10.11
C VAL A 16 6.16 2.02 -9.89
N ASN A 17 5.70 2.95 -10.73
CA ASN A 17 4.34 3.54 -10.68
C ASN A 17 3.91 4.14 -9.32
N ARG A 18 4.87 4.59 -8.51
CA ARG A 18 4.57 5.30 -7.25
C ARG A 18 4.17 6.74 -7.54
N GLU A 19 3.17 7.23 -6.82
CA GLU A 19 2.80 8.65 -6.80
C GLU A 19 3.98 9.57 -6.42
N LYS A 20 3.96 10.81 -6.90
CA LYS A 20 4.98 11.81 -6.58
C LYS A 20 4.96 12.16 -5.08
N ALA A 21 6.13 12.43 -4.52
CA ALA A 21 6.25 12.88 -3.14
C ALA A 21 5.49 14.20 -2.92
N ARG A 22 4.71 14.28 -1.85
CA ARG A 22 3.92 15.46 -1.47
C ARG A 22 3.67 15.49 0.04
N ALA A 23 3.29 16.64 0.58
CA ALA A 23 2.81 16.74 1.95
C ALA A 23 1.59 15.83 2.17
N TYR A 24 1.56 15.14 3.32
CA TYR A 24 0.50 14.20 3.66
C TYR A 24 -0.82 14.94 3.97
N TYR A 25 -1.92 14.46 3.40
CA TYR A 25 -3.27 14.81 3.85
C TYR A 25 -4.27 13.73 3.43
N ILE A 26 -5.39 13.66 4.15
CA ILE A 26 -6.62 12.99 3.72
C ILE A 26 -7.67 14.09 3.56
N PRO A 27 -8.42 14.13 2.44
CA PRO A 27 -9.46 15.14 2.26
C PRO A 27 -10.56 15.00 3.31
N TYR A 28 -11.29 16.08 3.58
CA TYR A 28 -12.47 16.10 4.44
C TYR A 28 -13.67 16.59 3.62
N SER A 29 -14.90 16.34 4.08
CA SER A 29 -16.11 16.84 3.43
C SER A 29 -16.19 18.37 3.42
N ASP A 30 -15.66 19.00 4.47
CA ASP A 30 -15.75 20.44 4.69
C ASP A 30 -14.66 20.93 5.67
N ALA A 31 -14.53 22.26 5.80
CA ALA A 31 -13.54 22.91 6.66
C ALA A 31 -13.77 22.66 8.16
N SER A 32 -15.03 22.50 8.60
CA SER A 32 -15.35 22.21 10.00
C SER A 32 -14.85 20.83 10.39
N ALA A 33 -15.08 19.82 9.54
CA ALA A 33 -14.55 18.48 9.71
C ALA A 33 -13.01 18.46 9.69
N ALA A 34 -12.39 19.26 8.83
CA ALA A 34 -10.93 19.40 8.75
C ALA A 34 -10.31 20.01 10.01
N SER A 35 -10.98 20.98 10.66
CA SER A 35 -10.48 21.64 11.88
C SER A 35 -10.22 20.67 13.04
N GLY A 36 -10.96 19.56 13.08
CA GLY A 36 -10.78 18.52 14.10
C GLY A 36 -9.50 17.69 13.94
N ASN A 37 -8.80 17.83 12.79
CA ASN A 37 -7.50 17.22 12.45
C ASN A 37 -7.39 15.71 12.77
N LYS A 38 -8.53 15.00 12.74
CA LYS A 38 -8.60 13.55 12.99
C LYS A 38 -8.90 12.85 11.68
N ARG A 39 -7.88 12.30 11.03
CA ARG A 39 -8.03 11.64 9.72
C ARG A 39 -9.08 10.54 9.71
N SER A 40 -9.24 9.83 10.84
CA SER A 40 -10.23 8.76 11.02
C SER A 40 -11.67 9.24 11.01
N LYS A 41 -11.92 10.55 11.12
CA LYS A 41 -13.25 11.15 11.00
C LYS A 41 -13.59 11.58 9.57
N SER A 42 -12.64 11.52 8.63
CA SER A 42 -12.95 11.83 7.24
C SER A 42 -13.81 10.71 6.64
N PRO A 43 -14.88 11.04 5.89
CA PRO A 43 -15.65 10.05 5.14
C PRO A 43 -14.84 9.41 4.00
N PHE A 44 -13.69 9.99 3.64
CA PHE A 44 -12.78 9.49 2.62
C PHE A 44 -11.62 8.67 3.19
N TYR A 45 -11.66 8.35 4.50
CA TYR A 45 -10.69 7.50 5.15
C TYR A 45 -11.25 6.10 5.38
N GLN A 46 -10.50 5.09 4.96
CA GLN A 46 -10.76 3.69 5.27
C GLN A 46 -9.51 3.07 5.89
N THR A 47 -9.66 2.42 7.05
CA THR A 47 -8.59 1.57 7.60
C THR A 47 -8.62 0.21 6.94
N LEU A 48 -7.46 -0.32 6.56
CA LEU A 48 -7.27 -1.70 6.11
C LEU A 48 -6.56 -2.56 7.16
N ASN A 49 -6.42 -2.05 8.39
CA ASN A 49 -5.92 -2.83 9.52
C ASN A 49 -6.93 -3.94 9.87
N GLY A 50 -6.40 -5.10 10.26
CA GLY A 50 -7.20 -6.26 10.62
C GLY A 50 -6.41 -7.55 10.40
N SER A 51 -7.12 -8.65 10.26
CA SER A 51 -6.53 -9.94 9.89
C SER A 51 -6.31 -10.00 8.38
N TRP A 52 -5.12 -10.44 7.98
CA TRP A 52 -4.77 -10.65 6.58
C TRP A 52 -4.49 -12.13 6.36
N LYS A 53 -4.96 -12.68 5.24
CA LYS A 53 -4.45 -13.97 4.75
C LYS A 53 -2.96 -13.78 4.47
N PHE A 54 -2.13 -14.66 5.01
CA PHE A 54 -0.68 -14.54 4.93
C PHE A 54 -0.06 -15.93 4.75
N LYS A 55 0.83 -16.06 3.76
CA LYS A 55 1.55 -17.30 3.43
C LYS A 55 3.03 -16.96 3.28
N TYR A 56 3.88 -17.65 4.03
CA TYR A 56 5.33 -17.43 4.02
C TYR A 56 6.03 -18.43 3.09
N TYR A 57 7.09 -17.97 2.42
CA TYR A 57 7.93 -18.78 1.54
C TYR A 57 9.41 -18.44 1.76
N GLU A 58 10.29 -19.44 1.64
CA GLU A 58 11.74 -19.25 1.76
C GLU A 58 12.36 -18.47 0.58
N SER A 59 11.70 -18.48 -0.58
CA SER A 59 12.16 -17.79 -1.78
C SER A 59 10.97 -17.40 -2.66
N VAL A 60 11.10 -16.28 -3.38
CA VAL A 60 10.12 -15.85 -4.40
C VAL A 60 9.87 -16.90 -5.50
N LYS A 61 10.82 -17.83 -5.69
CA LYS A 61 10.71 -18.94 -6.66
C LYS A 61 9.61 -19.94 -6.31
N TYR A 62 9.19 -19.97 -5.04
CA TYR A 62 8.19 -20.91 -4.54
C TYR A 62 6.78 -20.31 -4.50
N VAL A 63 6.62 -19.05 -4.91
CA VAL A 63 5.30 -18.41 -5.02
C VAL A 63 4.53 -19.05 -6.18
N ASP A 64 3.31 -19.48 -5.89
CA ASP A 64 2.31 -20.00 -6.83
C ASP A 64 1.33 -18.89 -7.27
N ASP A 65 0.60 -19.12 -8.36
CA ASP A 65 -0.45 -18.20 -8.85
C ASP A 65 -1.75 -18.29 -8.03
N ASP A 66 -1.96 -19.41 -7.34
CA ASP A 66 -3.18 -19.69 -6.58
C ASP A 66 -3.04 -19.26 -5.11
N PHE A 67 -3.12 -17.95 -4.87
CA PHE A 67 -3.19 -17.41 -3.51
C PHE A 67 -4.61 -17.54 -2.94
N GLU A 68 -4.83 -18.63 -2.20
CA GLU A 68 -6.08 -18.92 -1.48
C GLU A 68 -6.23 -18.14 -0.17
#